data_AF-A0AAV9CKG1-F1
#
_entry.id   AF-A0AAV9CKG1-F1
#
_cell.length_a   1.000
_cell.length_b   1.000
_cell.length_c   1.000
_cell.angle_alpha   90.00
_cell.angle_beta   90.00
_cell.angle_gamma   90.00
#
_symmetry.space_group_name_H-M   'P 1'
#
loop_
_entity.id
_entity.type
_entity.pdbx_description
1 polymer ?
#
loop_
_entity_poly.entity_id
_entity_poly.type
_entity_poly.pdbx_seq_one_letter_code
_entity_poly.pdbx_strand_id
1 'polypeptide(L)'
;MVMSGMDQRAWERKLRVYRNFGFLEDEVLSMFKRQSRCMAHSAEKIERMLGFFVNELGWKPSVVSRCPNVLNFCLEERIVPRCSVLKLLELKGLLDKDLNWVHVLEVKEKDFLERFINKYLDEVPELMQMYQGKMSSN
;
A
#
# COMPACT_ATOMS: atom_id res chain seq x y z
N MET A 1 -27.48 4.04 8.99
CA MET A 1 -26.84 2.99 8.17
C MET A 1 -26.58 1.80 9.08
N VAL A 2 -27.34 0.71 8.94
CA VAL A 2 -27.19 -0.47 9.82
C VAL A 2 -25.96 -1.26 9.34
N MET A 3 -24.92 -1.31 10.18
CA MET A 3 -23.67 -2.02 9.91
C MET A 3 -23.82 -3.50 10.27
N SER A 4 -24.48 -4.29 9.41
CA SER A 4 -24.64 -5.71 9.66
C SER A 4 -23.29 -6.44 9.56
N GLY A 5 -22.67 -6.72 10.71
CA GLY A 5 -21.53 -7.65 10.85
C GLY A 5 -20.33 -7.14 11.62
N MET A 6 -20.20 -5.83 11.88
CA MET A 6 -19.07 -5.27 12.64
C MET A 6 -19.55 -4.69 13.97
N ASP A 7 -18.92 -5.14 15.06
CA ASP A 7 -19.10 -4.56 16.38
C ASP A 7 -18.81 -3.05 16.35
N GLN A 8 -19.69 -2.25 16.96
CA GLN A 8 -19.59 -0.79 16.94
C GLN A 8 -18.27 -0.31 17.56
N ARG A 9 -17.79 -0.97 18.62
CA ARG A 9 -16.52 -0.59 19.25
C ARG A 9 -15.34 -0.89 18.33
N ALA A 10 -15.37 -2.01 17.61
CA ALA A 10 -14.38 -2.34 16.60
C ALA A 10 -14.35 -1.30 15.46
N TRP A 11 -15.53 -0.83 15.02
CA TRP A 11 -15.64 0.24 14.02
C TRP A 11 -15.02 1.55 14.51
N GLU A 12 -15.41 2.02 15.70
CA GLU A 12 -14.87 3.25 16.29
C GLU A 12 -13.36 3.17 16.53
N ARG A 13 -12.84 2.00 16.93
CA ARG A 13 -11.39 1.78 17.06
C ARG A 13 -10.67 1.97 15.73
N LYS A 14 -11.20 1.42 14.64
CA LYS A 14 -10.62 1.58 13.29
C LYS A 14 -10.69 3.03 12.82
N LEU A 15 -11.81 3.72 13.04
CA LEU A 15 -11.91 5.16 12.74
C LEU A 15 -10.86 6.00 13.49
N ARG A 16 -10.60 5.68 14.78
CA ARG A 16 -9.53 6.34 15.54
C ARG A 16 -8.15 6.11 14.93
N VAL A 17 -7.85 4.91 14.44
CA VAL A 17 -6.59 4.65 13.72
C VAL A 17 -6.48 5.58 12.51
N TYR A 18 -7.48 5.59 11.61
CA TYR A 18 -7.46 6.50 10.45
C TYR A 18 -7.26 7.97 10.86
N ARG A 19 -7.97 8.43 11.90
CA ARG A 19 -7.84 9.81 12.41
C ARG A 19 -6.42 10.11 12.90
N ASN A 20 -5.77 9.17 13.58
CA ASN A 20 -4.39 9.33 14.05
C ASN A 20 -3.38 9.48 12.89
N PHE A 21 -3.71 8.94 11.72
CA PHE A 21 -2.95 9.13 10.48
C PHE A 21 -3.41 10.32 9.64
N GLY A 22 -4.27 11.20 10.18
CA GLY A 22 -4.67 12.45 9.54
C GLY A 22 -5.80 12.33 8.51
N PHE A 23 -6.52 11.21 8.47
CA PHE A 23 -7.71 11.08 7.63
C PHE A 23 -8.90 11.80 8.25
N LEU A 24 -9.71 12.45 7.41
CA LEU A 24 -11.02 12.96 7.81
C LEU A 24 -12.04 11.81 7.85
N GLU A 25 -13.03 11.92 8.74
CA GLU A 25 -14.05 10.87 8.88
C GLU A 25 -14.86 10.66 7.59
N ASP A 26 -15.22 11.75 6.89
CA ASP A 26 -15.91 11.69 5.60
C ASP A 26 -15.07 11.00 4.51
N GLU A 27 -13.74 11.14 4.55
CA GLU A 27 -12.85 10.42 3.63
C GLU A 27 -12.90 8.92 3.90
N VAL A 28 -12.87 8.51 5.18
CA VAL A 28 -12.96 7.10 5.56
C VAL A 28 -14.32 6.51 5.19
N LEU A 29 -15.41 7.26 5.38
CA LEU A 29 -16.75 6.84 4.96
C LEU A 29 -16.85 6.70 3.44
N SER A 30 -16.24 7.62 2.69
CA SER A 30 -16.17 7.56 1.22
C SER A 30 -15.35 6.36 0.74
N MET A 31 -14.19 6.11 1.37
CA MET A 31 -13.37 4.91 1.14
C MET A 31 -14.18 3.64 1.38
N PHE A 32 -14.87 3.56 2.51
CA PHE A 32 -15.67 2.39 2.89
C PHE A 32 -16.81 2.12 1.90
N LYS A 33 -17.48 3.17 1.41
CA LYS A 33 -18.53 3.04 0.37
C LYS A 33 -17.97 2.49 -0.94
N ARG A 34 -16.75 2.89 -1.33
CA ARG A 34 -16.09 2.44 -2.57
C ARG A 34 -15.45 1.07 -2.43
N GLN A 35 -14.93 0.75 -1.26
CA GLN A 35 -14.22 -0.48 -0.95
C GLN A 35 -14.42 -0.83 0.53
N SER A 36 -15.46 -1.60 0.83
CA SER A 36 -15.80 -1.99 2.20
C SER A 36 -14.69 -2.76 2.91
N ARG A 37 -13.83 -3.45 2.16
CA ARG A 37 -12.70 -4.21 2.72
C ARG A 37 -11.68 -3.34 3.44
N CYS A 38 -11.63 -2.02 3.20
CA CYS A 38 -10.72 -1.14 3.95
C CYS A 38 -11.00 -1.16 5.47
N MET A 39 -12.25 -1.41 5.86
CA MET A 39 -12.65 -1.56 7.27
C MET A 39 -12.73 -3.03 7.71
N ALA A 40 -12.60 -4.01 6.81
CA ALA A 40 -12.73 -5.43 7.14
C ALA A 40 -11.50 -5.99 7.87
N HIS A 41 -10.33 -5.37 7.70
CA HIS A 41 -9.08 -5.77 8.38
C HIS A 41 -9.11 -5.41 9.88
N SER A 42 -8.20 -6.00 10.65
CA SER A 42 -8.01 -5.62 12.06
C SER A 42 -7.47 -4.19 12.17
N ALA A 43 -7.70 -3.55 13.32
CA ALA A 43 -7.20 -2.20 13.56
C ALA A 43 -5.66 -2.15 13.49
N GLU A 44 -5.01 -3.20 13.99
CA GLU A 44 -3.56 -3.39 14.01
C GLU A 44 -3.00 -3.51 12.57
N LYS A 45 -3.69 -4.25 11.69
CA LYS A 45 -3.29 -4.35 10.28
C LYS A 45 -3.45 -3.01 9.56
N ILE A 46 -4.56 -2.30 9.79
CA ILE A 46 -4.78 -0.97 9.21
C ILE A 46 -3.68 -0.01 9.67
N GLU A 47 -3.37 0.00 10.97
CA GLU A 47 -2.32 0.83 11.55
C GLU A 47 -0.96 0.56 10.93
N ARG A 48 -0.56 -0.71 10.76
CA ARG A 48 0.69 -1.07 10.07
C ARG A 48 0.73 -0.59 8.62
N MET A 49 -0.34 -0.79 7.86
CA MET A 49 -0.43 -0.35 6.47
C MET A 49 -0.33 1.18 6.37
N LEU A 50 -1.06 1.91 7.22
CA LEU A 50 -1.03 3.37 7.22
C LEU A 50 0.32 3.91 7.71
N GLY A 51 0.95 3.25 8.69
CA GLY A 51 2.32 3.54 9.12
C GLY A 51 3.29 3.49 7.95
N PHE A 52 3.24 2.43 7.17
CA PHE A 52 4.09 2.30 5.99
C PHE A 52 3.78 3.39 4.94
N PHE A 53 2.52 3.57 4.55
CA PHE A 53 2.19 4.54 3.49
C PHE A 53 2.42 5.99 3.91
N VAL A 54 1.94 6.40 5.08
CA VAL A 54 1.95 7.82 5.50
C VAL A 54 3.31 8.20 6.07
N ASN A 55 3.89 7.36 6.92
CA ASN A 55 5.12 7.72 7.63
C ASN A 55 6.37 7.32 6.84
N GLU A 56 6.42 6.11 6.26
CA GLU A 56 7.63 5.62 5.57
C GLU A 56 7.70 5.98 4.08
N LEU A 57 6.56 6.07 3.39
CA LEU A 57 6.51 6.55 2.01
C LEU A 57 6.16 8.04 1.90
N GLY A 58 5.74 8.68 2.99
CA GLY A 58 5.35 10.09 2.98
C GLY A 58 4.07 10.38 2.18
N TRP A 59 3.23 9.38 1.92
CA TRP A 59 2.00 9.59 1.18
C TRP A 59 1.01 10.40 2.00
N LYS A 60 0.38 11.38 1.34
CA LYS A 60 -0.74 12.09 1.95
C LYS A 60 -1.90 11.11 2.16
N PRO A 61 -2.68 11.24 3.26
CA PRO A 61 -3.91 10.46 3.47
C PRO A 61 -4.83 10.43 2.25
N SER A 62 -4.93 11.55 1.54
CA SER A 62 -5.73 11.69 0.32
C SER A 62 -5.29 10.81 -0.87
N VAL A 63 -4.04 10.32 -0.89
CA VAL A 63 -3.58 9.35 -1.89
C VAL A 63 -4.17 7.97 -1.57
N VAL A 64 -4.06 7.54 -0.31
CA VAL A 64 -4.60 6.26 0.16
C VAL A 64 -6.12 6.27 0.08
N SER A 65 -6.78 7.39 0.41
CA SER A 65 -8.24 7.48 0.37
C SER A 65 -8.83 7.42 -1.04
N ARG A 66 -8.10 7.92 -2.04
CA ARG A 66 -8.46 7.76 -3.45
C ARG A 66 -8.28 6.33 -3.94
N CYS A 67 -7.41 5.54 -3.32
CA CYS A 67 -7.08 4.18 -3.76
C CYS A 67 -7.14 3.15 -2.61
N PRO A 68 -8.31 2.94 -1.99
CA PRO A 68 -8.43 2.09 -0.79
C PRO A 68 -8.09 0.61 -1.04
N ASN A 69 -8.00 0.18 -2.30
CA ASN A 69 -7.61 -1.19 -2.67
C ASN A 69 -6.21 -1.57 -2.21
N VAL A 70 -5.29 -0.60 -2.09
CA VAL A 70 -3.92 -0.85 -1.62
C VAL A 70 -3.88 -1.44 -0.20
N LEU A 71 -4.92 -1.21 0.61
CA LEU A 71 -5.06 -1.76 1.96
C LEU A 71 -5.41 -3.26 1.97
N ASN A 72 -5.77 -3.84 0.82
CA ASN A 72 -6.15 -5.25 0.72
C ASN A 72 -4.97 -6.18 0.42
N PHE A 73 -3.82 -5.65 0.05
CA PHE A 73 -2.64 -6.45 -0.25
C PHE A 73 -1.85 -6.81 1.01
N CYS A 74 -1.01 -7.84 0.89
CA CYS A 74 -0.05 -8.20 1.94
C CYS A 74 1.05 -7.14 2.01
N LEU A 75 1.30 -6.60 3.20
CA LEU A 75 2.29 -5.54 3.38
C LEU A 75 3.69 -6.09 3.09
N GLU A 76 3.99 -7.23 3.70
CA GLU A 76 5.31 -7.87 3.71
C GLU A 76 5.62 -8.55 2.37
N GLU A 77 4.65 -9.27 1.79
CA GLU A 77 4.88 -10.07 0.59
C GLU A 77 4.68 -9.28 -0.72
N ARG A 78 3.99 -8.14 -0.68
CA ARG A 78 3.70 -7.37 -1.91
C ARG A 78 4.09 -5.90 -1.80
N ILE A 79 3.60 -5.18 -0.80
CA ILE A 79 3.75 -3.72 -0.77
C ILE A 79 5.21 -3.32 -0.54
N VAL A 80 5.85 -3.85 0.50
CA VAL A 80 7.24 -3.53 0.88
C VAL A 80 8.24 -3.94 -0.21
N PRO A 81 8.20 -5.16 -0.78
CA PRO A 81 9.14 -5.56 -1.84
C PRO A 81 9.02 -4.66 -3.07
N ARG A 82 7.78 -4.36 -3.50
CA ARG A 82 7.56 -3.52 -4.68
C ARG A 82 7.96 -2.07 -4.45
N CYS A 83 7.65 -1.50 -3.29
CA CYS A 83 8.10 -0.14 -2.96
C CYS A 83 9.63 -0.06 -2.85
N SER A 84 10.30 -1.12 -2.38
CA SER A 84 11.77 -1.16 -2.32
C SER A 84 12.39 -1.11 -3.72
N VAL A 85 11.85 -1.90 -4.66
CA VAL A 85 12.23 -1.85 -6.08
C VAL A 85 12.00 -0.45 -6.66
N LEU A 86 10.83 0.14 -6.44
CA LEU A 86 10.52 1.48 -6.95
C LEU A 86 11.45 2.54 -6.39
N LYS A 87 11.72 2.54 -5.07
CA LYS A 87 12.67 3.46 -4.43
C LYS A 87 14.08 3.34 -5.03
N LEU A 88 14.55 2.12 -5.28
CA LEU A 88 15.87 1.91 -5.87
C LEU A 88 15.94 2.41 -7.33
N LEU A 89 14.93 2.10 -8.14
CA LEU A 89 14.86 2.56 -9.52
C LEU A 89 14.72 4.08 -9.61
N GLU A 90 13.95 4.69 -8.71
CA GLU A 90 13.82 6.15 -8.59
C GLU A 90 15.18 6.78 -8.26
N LEU A 91 15.91 6.23 -7.29
CA LEU A 91 17.25 6.69 -6.91
C LEU A 91 18.25 6.59 -8.08
N LYS A 92 18.11 5.57 -8.93
CA LYS A 92 18.92 5.38 -10.14
C LYS A 92 18.45 6.24 -11.32
N GLY A 93 17.35 6.97 -11.19
CA GLY A 93 16.78 7.80 -12.26
C GLY A 93 16.16 7.00 -13.41
N LEU A 94 15.75 5.75 -13.15
CA LEU A 94 15.24 4.80 -14.16
C LEU A 94 13.71 4.79 -14.29
N LEU A 95 13.02 5.53 -13.42
CA LEU A 95 11.55 5.66 -13.43
C LEU A 95 11.09 6.97 -14.07
N ASP A 96 9.93 6.89 -14.73
CA ASP A 96 9.21 8.07 -15.20
C ASP A 96 8.75 8.93 -14.02
N LYS A 97 8.90 10.26 -14.13
CA LYS A 97 8.50 11.22 -13.08
C LYS A 97 7.01 11.17 -12.75
N ASP A 98 6.19 10.78 -13.72
CA ASP A 98 4.73 10.70 -13.59
C ASP A 98 4.25 9.27 -13.27
N LEU A 99 5.16 8.37 -12.89
CA LEU A 99 4.81 6.99 -12.56
C LEU A 99 3.80 6.96 -11.40
N ASN A 100 2.66 6.31 -11.65
CA ASN A 100 1.67 6.07 -10.61
C ASN A 100 2.06 4.86 -9.76
N TRP A 101 2.68 5.09 -8.61
CA TRP A 101 3.10 4.04 -7.68
C TRP A 101 1.94 3.15 -7.23
N VAL A 102 0.76 3.72 -6.98
CA VAL A 102 -0.41 2.95 -6.58
C VAL A 102 -0.76 1.90 -7.64
N HIS A 103 -0.76 2.29 -8.91
CA HIS A 103 -1.02 1.37 -10.00
C HIS A 103 0.01 0.23 -10.03
N VAL A 104 1.29 0.53 -9.80
CA VAL A 104 2.35 -0.49 -9.73
C VAL A 104 2.14 -1.49 -8.58
N LEU A 105 1.57 -1.06 -7.46
CA LEU A 105 1.24 -1.96 -6.35
C LEU A 105 0.06 -2.89 -6.69
N GLU A 106 -0.80 -2.51 -7.64
CA GLU A 106 -1.99 -3.25 -8.04
C GLU A 106 -1.76 -4.27 -9.18
N VAL A 107 -0.75 -4.05 -10.04
CA VAL A 107 -0.50 -4.95 -11.18
C VAL A 107 -0.19 -6.39 -10.74
N LYS A 108 -0.43 -7.35 -11.64
CA LYS A 108 -0.10 -8.76 -11.38
C LYS A 108 1.40 -8.93 -11.20
N GLU A 109 1.79 -9.97 -10.49
CA GLU A 109 3.21 -10.22 -10.21
C GLU A 109 4.04 -10.39 -11.47
N LYS A 110 3.56 -11.16 -12.45
CA LYS A 110 4.22 -11.30 -13.75
C LYS A 110 4.52 -9.94 -14.39
N ASP A 111 3.50 -9.07 -14.47
CA ASP A 111 3.65 -7.74 -15.08
C ASP A 111 4.60 -6.85 -14.27
N PHE A 112 4.61 -6.98 -12.95
CA PHE A 112 5.56 -6.28 -12.08
C PHE A 112 7.01 -6.71 -12.36
N LEU A 113 7.26 -8.03 -12.40
CA LEU A 113 8.58 -8.60 -12.67
C LEU A 113 9.08 -8.17 -14.05
N GLU A 114 8.25 -8.28 -15.08
CA GLU A 114 8.64 -7.89 -16.45
C GLU A 114 8.98 -6.40 -16.55
N ARG A 115 8.13 -5.53 -16.00
CA ARG A 115 8.23 -4.08 -16.21
C ARG A 115 9.20 -3.37 -15.28
N PHE A 116 9.43 -3.89 -14.06
CA PHE A 116 10.19 -3.21 -13.02
C PHE A 116 11.37 -4.02 -12.47
N ILE A 117 11.52 -5.29 -12.86
CA ILE A 117 12.72 -6.07 -12.51
C ILE A 117 13.47 -6.42 -13.78
N ASN A 118 12.92 -7.32 -14.62
CA ASN A 118 13.61 -7.86 -15.79
C ASN A 118 14.05 -6.78 -16.77
N LYS A 119 13.23 -5.74 -16.96
CA LYS A 119 13.57 -4.58 -17.79
C LYS A 119 14.89 -3.90 -17.38
N TYR A 120 15.24 -3.95 -16.08
CA TYR A 120 16.34 -3.20 -15.49
C TYR A 120 17.44 -4.09 -14.91
N LEU A 121 17.45 -5.40 -15.20
CA LEU A 121 18.45 -6.32 -14.64
C LEU A 121 19.86 -6.04 -15.17
N ASP A 122 19.99 -5.50 -16.38
CA ASP A 122 21.29 -5.14 -16.96
C ASP A 122 21.88 -3.90 -16.26
N GLU A 123 21.05 -2.92 -15.89
CA GLU A 123 21.52 -1.73 -15.16
C GLU A 123 21.61 -1.93 -13.64
N VAL A 124 20.74 -2.78 -13.06
CA VAL A 124 20.65 -3.03 -11.62
C VAL A 124 20.48 -4.54 -11.35
N PRO A 125 21.55 -5.33 -11.47
CA PRO A 125 21.49 -6.80 -11.34
C PRO A 125 20.97 -7.29 -9.98
N GLU A 126 21.11 -6.47 -8.92
CA GLU A 126 20.67 -6.79 -7.57
C GLU A 126 19.14 -6.70 -7.35
N LEU A 127 18.37 -6.22 -8.32
CA LEU A 127 16.91 -6.01 -8.17
C LEU A 127 16.16 -7.28 -7.79
N MET A 128 16.43 -8.40 -8.48
CA MET A 128 15.73 -9.66 -8.23
C MET A 128 16.02 -10.19 -6.83
N GLN A 129 17.30 -10.17 -6.43
CA GLN A 129 17.71 -10.62 -5.10
C GLN A 129 17.08 -9.76 -4.00
N MET A 130 17.07 -8.44 -4.19
CA MET A 130 16.42 -7.51 -3.26
C MET A 130 14.91 -7.79 -3.14
N TYR A 131 14.22 -7.95 -4.27
CA TYR A 131 12.78 -8.23 -4.29
C TYR A 131 12.44 -9.52 -3.52
N GLN A 132 13.17 -10.60 -3.81
CA GLN A 132 12.99 -11.89 -3.14
C GLN A 132 13.35 -11.82 -1.64
N GLY A 133 14.44 -11.13 -1.29
CA GLY A 133 14.86 -10.97 0.11
C GLY A 133 13.81 -10.23 0.95
N LYS A 134 13.10 -9.27 0.35
CA LYS A 134 12.02 -8.53 1.03
C LYS A 134 10.73 -9.34 1.18
N MET A 135 10.46 -10.31 0.30
CA MET A 135 9.30 -11.20 0.42
C MET A 135 9.44 -12.23 1.56
N SER A 136 10.68 -12.68 1.80
CA SER A 136 10.97 -13.78 2.74
C SER A 136 11.30 -13.33 4.16
N SER A 137 11.20 -12.04 4.47
CA SER A 137 11.52 -11.50 5.80
C SER A 137 10.34 -11.67 6.75
N ASN A 138 10.29 -12.81 7.45
CA ASN A 138 9.53 -13.03 8.70
C ASN A 138 10.49 -13.10 9.87
#